data_AF-A0A074YRM8-F1
#
_entry.id   AF-A0A074YRM8-F1
#
_cell.length_a   1.000
_cell.length_b   1.000
_cell.length_c   1.000
_cell.angle_alpha   90.00
_cell.angle_beta   90.00
_cell.angle_gamma   90.00
#
_symmetry.space_group_name_H-M   'P 1'
#
loop_
_entity.id
_entity.type
_entity.pdbx_description
1 polymer ?
#
loop_
_entity_poly.entity_id
_entity_poly.type
_entity_poly.pdbx_seq_one_letter_code
_entity_poly.pdbx_strand_id
1 'polypeptide(L)'
;MDKAVDKAKSEKEQMFDLFFLPNEKPDENRAMWVKDYIKDQVSKDLDVPWHQVKPEHLKQWREKGFERVAFKDWWKDPTEEEQKRMKKMTMGSVFRKDL
;
A
#
# COMPACT_ATOMS: atom_id res chain seq x y z
N MET A 1 -1.99 15.38 -20.99
CA MET A 1 -1.30 14.32 -20.23
C MET A 1 -1.98 14.00 -18.90
N ASP A 2 -3.31 14.18 -18.77
CA ASP A 2 -3.94 14.29 -17.44
C ASP A 2 -4.83 13.13 -16.97
N LYS A 3 -5.42 12.34 -17.89
CA LYS A 3 -6.41 11.33 -17.49
C LYS A 3 -5.81 10.15 -16.70
N ALA A 4 -4.53 9.84 -16.91
CA ALA A 4 -3.88 8.70 -16.25
C ALA A 4 -3.50 9.01 -14.80
N VAL A 5 -3.13 10.25 -14.50
CA VAL A 5 -2.74 10.69 -13.15
C VAL A 5 -3.97 10.77 -12.24
N ASP A 6 -5.08 11.29 -12.77
CA ASP A 6 -6.33 11.43 -12.03
C ASP A 6 -6.91 10.05 -11.63
N LYS A 7 -6.89 9.10 -12.58
CA LYS A 7 -7.28 7.71 -12.31
C LYS A 7 -6.39 7.06 -11.24
N ALA A 8 -5.07 7.25 -11.34
CA ALA A 8 -4.13 6.70 -10.36
C ALA A 8 -4.26 7.35 -8.96
N LYS A 9 -4.76 8.58 -8.86
CA LYS A 9 -5.05 9.25 -7.59
C LYS A 9 -6.33 8.70 -6.97
N SER A 10 -7.39 8.56 -7.77
CA SER A 10 -8.64 7.93 -7.35
C SER A 10 -8.45 6.47 -6.91
N GLU A 11 -7.62 5.70 -7.61
CA GLU A 11 -7.29 4.33 -7.23
C GLU A 11 -6.61 4.26 -5.86
N LYS A 12 -5.71 5.21 -5.53
CA LYS A 12 -5.07 5.28 -4.20
C LYS A 12 -6.08 5.54 -3.11
N GLU A 13 -6.96 6.52 -3.31
CA GLU A 13 -7.99 6.86 -2.32
C GLU A 13 -8.95 5.70 -2.09
N GLN A 14 -9.33 4.97 -3.15
CA GLN A 14 -10.13 3.76 -3.02
C GLN A 14 -9.41 2.65 -2.24
N MET A 15 -8.10 2.47 -2.44
CA MET A 15 -7.34 1.50 -1.64
C MET A 15 -7.40 1.86 -0.15
N PHE A 16 -7.20 3.12 0.20
CA PHE A 16 -7.25 3.56 1.60
C PHE A 16 -8.64 3.36 2.21
N ASP A 17 -9.70 3.68 1.48
CA ASP A 17 -11.08 3.52 1.96
C ASP A 17 -11.52 2.05 2.13
N LEU A 18 -10.94 1.16 1.32
CA LEU A 18 -11.19 -0.28 1.43
C LEU A 18 -10.41 -0.91 2.59
N PHE A 19 -9.17 -0.47 2.82
CA PHE A 19 -8.26 -1.03 3.82
C PHE A 19 -8.50 -0.48 5.23
N PHE A 20 -8.63 0.84 5.35
CA PHE A 20 -8.80 1.52 6.63
C PHE A 20 -10.26 1.76 6.97
N LEU A 21 -10.51 2.10 8.23
CA LEU A 21 -11.78 2.66 8.68
C LEU A 21 -12.00 4.06 8.05
N PRO A 22 -13.24 4.43 7.70
CA PRO A 22 -13.56 5.65 6.95
C PRO A 22 -13.12 6.97 7.64
N ASN A 23 -12.85 6.95 8.94
CA ASN A 23 -12.38 8.10 9.72
C ASN A 23 -10.86 8.14 9.96
N GLU A 24 -10.11 7.20 9.40
CA GLU A 24 -8.68 7.05 9.66
C GLU A 24 -7.89 7.06 8.35
N LYS A 25 -7.56 8.28 7.89
CA LYS A 25 -6.73 8.51 6.70
C LYS A 25 -5.37 9.06 7.10
N PRO A 26 -4.29 8.62 6.43
CA PRO A 26 -2.96 9.18 6.66
C PRO A 26 -2.84 10.60 6.12
N ASP A 27 -1.93 11.38 6.71
CA ASP A 27 -1.47 12.66 6.18
C ASP A 27 -0.97 12.52 4.73
N GLU A 28 -1.16 13.54 3.89
CA GLU A 28 -0.82 13.48 2.46
C GLU A 28 0.67 13.15 2.21
N ASN A 29 1.55 13.64 3.11
CA ASN A 29 2.99 13.36 3.08
C ASN A 29 3.30 11.89 3.42
N ARG A 30 2.54 11.30 4.35
CA ARG A 30 2.65 9.89 4.76
C ARG A 30 1.88 8.97 3.82
N ALA A 31 0.88 9.47 3.10
CA ALA A 31 0.01 8.67 2.24
C ALA A 31 0.81 7.89 1.19
N MET A 32 1.90 8.45 0.65
CA MET A 32 2.77 7.71 -0.27
C MET A 32 3.41 6.48 0.39
N TRP A 33 3.92 6.65 1.61
CA TRP A 33 4.53 5.55 2.37
C TRP A 33 3.48 4.53 2.78
N VAL A 34 2.38 4.99 3.35
CA VAL A 34 1.28 4.16 3.81
C VAL A 34 0.73 3.32 2.66
N LYS A 35 0.61 3.88 1.46
CA LYS A 35 0.26 3.13 0.25
C LYS A 35 1.24 1.97 0.00
N ASP A 36 2.54 2.21 0.06
CA ASP A 36 3.57 1.20 -0.16
C ASP A 36 3.45 0.06 0.87
N TYR A 37 3.20 0.38 2.15
CA TYR A 37 2.99 -0.61 3.21
C TYR A 37 1.68 -1.41 3.04
N ILE A 38 0.57 -0.77 2.67
CA ILE A 38 -0.70 -1.48 2.40
C ILE A 38 -0.48 -2.48 1.27
N LYS A 39 0.19 -2.05 0.20
CA LYS A 39 0.51 -2.92 -0.92
C LYS A 39 1.40 -4.08 -0.51
N ASP A 40 2.37 -3.88 0.37
CA ASP A 40 3.22 -4.96 0.89
C ASP A 40 2.41 -5.97 1.72
N GLN A 41 1.49 -5.49 2.57
CA GLN A 41 0.60 -6.35 3.34
C GLN A 41 -0.31 -7.18 2.43
N VAL A 42 -1.04 -6.51 1.53
CA VAL A 42 -1.96 -7.17 0.58
C VAL A 42 -1.20 -8.10 -0.36
N SER A 43 0.03 -7.73 -0.76
CA SER A 43 0.93 -8.58 -1.54
C SER A 43 1.22 -9.90 -0.83
N LYS A 44 1.50 -9.87 0.48
CA LYS A 44 1.75 -11.06 1.30
C LYS A 44 0.49 -11.88 1.55
N ASP A 45 -0.65 -11.23 1.82
CA ASP A 45 -1.91 -11.92 2.11
C ASP A 45 -2.55 -12.59 0.88
N LEU A 46 -2.29 -12.04 -0.32
CA LEU A 46 -2.82 -12.56 -1.59
C LEU A 46 -1.78 -13.28 -2.45
N ASP A 47 -0.51 -13.29 -2.04
CA ASP A 47 0.63 -13.79 -2.82
C ASP A 47 0.75 -13.11 -4.20
N VAL A 48 0.44 -11.81 -4.26
CA VAL A 48 0.45 -11.02 -5.49
C VAL A 48 1.65 -10.07 -5.48
N PRO A 49 2.36 -9.84 -6.61
CA PRO A 49 3.48 -8.91 -6.63
C PRO A 49 3.09 -7.50 -6.20
N TRP A 50 3.88 -6.89 -5.32
CA TRP A 50 3.67 -5.55 -4.76
C TRP A 50 3.33 -4.46 -5.82
N HIS A 51 4.02 -4.48 -6.96
CA HIS A 51 3.79 -3.54 -8.07
C HIS A 51 2.45 -3.76 -8.79
N GLN A 52 1.86 -4.96 -8.69
CA GLN A 52 0.60 -5.35 -9.32
C GLN A 52 -0.62 -5.23 -8.39
N VAL A 53 -0.42 -4.92 -7.11
CA VAL A 53 -1.53 -4.69 -6.18
C VAL A 53 -2.37 -3.52 -6.66
N LYS A 54 -3.66 -3.81 -6.84
CA LYS A 54 -4.73 -2.94 -7.37
C LYS A 54 -5.89 -2.87 -6.37
N PRO A 55 -6.80 -1.87 -6.45
CA PRO A 55 -7.96 -1.80 -5.55
C PRO A 55 -8.85 -3.07 -5.60
N GLU A 56 -8.85 -3.78 -6.72
CA GLU A 56 -9.54 -5.07 -6.87
C GLU A 56 -9.00 -6.14 -5.92
N HIS A 57 -7.68 -6.17 -5.70
CA HIS A 57 -7.05 -7.09 -4.75
C HIS A 57 -7.46 -6.76 -3.32
N LEU A 58 -7.66 -5.49 -2.96
CA LEU A 58 -8.19 -5.15 -1.64
C LEU A 58 -9.64 -5.59 -1.44
N LYS A 59 -10.45 -5.62 -2.50
CA LYS A 59 -11.78 -6.25 -2.42
C LYS A 59 -11.65 -7.75 -2.14
N GLN A 60 -10.77 -8.46 -2.86
CA GLN A 60 -10.51 -9.87 -2.60
C GLN A 60 -9.98 -10.14 -1.20
N TRP A 61 -9.13 -9.25 -0.68
CA TRP A 61 -8.63 -9.30 0.69
C TRP A 61 -9.80 -9.17 1.69
N ARG A 62 -10.74 -8.23 1.47
CA ARG A 62 -11.97 -8.14 2.29
C ARG A 62 -12.84 -9.38 2.15
N GLU A 63 -12.98 -9.94 0.95
CA GLU A 63 -13.75 -11.18 0.69
C GLU A 63 -13.12 -12.42 1.34
N LYS A 64 -11.79 -12.44 1.50
CA LYS A 64 -11.08 -13.48 2.27
C LYS A 64 -11.37 -13.41 3.79
N GLY A 65 -12.10 -12.39 4.25
CA GLY A 65 -12.47 -12.23 5.65
C GLY A 65 -11.49 -11.37 6.47
N PHE A 66 -10.56 -10.68 5.81
CA PHE A 66 -9.69 -9.74 6.52
C PHE A 66 -10.47 -8.47 6.91
N GLU A 67 -10.39 -8.11 8.18
CA GLU A 67 -11.07 -6.93 8.73
C GLU A 67 -10.35 -5.64 8.34
N ARG A 68 -11.12 -4.55 8.26
CA ARG A 68 -10.54 -3.22 8.12
C ARG A 68 -9.72 -2.90 9.36
N VAL A 69 -8.53 -2.36 9.16
CA VAL A 69 -7.64 -2.00 10.26
C VAL A 69 -7.75 -0.51 10.57
N ALA A 70 -7.62 -0.17 11.85
CA ALA A 70 -7.48 1.21 12.27
C ALA A 70 -6.10 1.72 11.87
N PHE A 71 -6.01 2.87 11.18
CA PHE A 71 -4.71 3.43 10.78
C PHE A 71 -3.80 3.62 11.98
N LYS A 72 -4.32 4.11 13.11
CA LYS A 72 -3.52 4.34 14.33
C LYS A 72 -3.01 3.06 14.97
N ASP A 73 -3.74 1.95 14.83
CA ASP A 73 -3.36 0.65 15.41
C ASP A 73 -2.37 -0.09 14.51
N TRP A 74 -2.60 0.01 13.19
CA TRP A 74 -1.78 -0.63 12.18
C TRP A 74 -0.50 0.13 11.83
N TRP A 75 -0.57 1.46 11.76
CA TRP A 75 0.57 2.31 11.41
C TRP A 75 1.51 2.46 12.59
N LYS A 76 2.64 1.76 12.51
CA LYS A 76 3.80 2.01 13.35
C LYS A 76 4.74 2.90 12.55
N ASP A 77 5.17 4.01 13.15
CA ASP A 77 6.12 4.91 12.51
C ASP A 77 7.39 4.10 12.19
N PRO A 78 7.69 3.87 10.90
CA PRO A 78 8.76 2.97 10.53
C PRO A 78 10.10 3.56 10.97
N THR A 79 10.92 2.73 11.62
CA THR A 79 12.30 3.09 11.94
C THR A 79 13.08 3.40 10.66
N GLU A 80 14.18 4.16 10.78
CA GLU A 80 15.01 4.53 9.62
C GLU A 80 15.43 3.31 8.77
N GLU A 81 15.59 2.14 9.39
CA GLU A 81 15.91 0.89 8.69
C GLU A 81 14.73 0.36 7.86
N GLU A 82 13.51 0.37 8.39
CA GLU A 82 12.32 0.00 7.62
C GLU A 82 12.04 0.98 6.49
N GLN A 83 12.29 2.27 6.74
CA GLN A 83 12.23 3.28 5.69
C GLN A 83 13.23 3.00 4.56
N LYS A 84 14.47 2.65 4.90
CA LYS A 84 15.48 2.23 3.92
C LYS A 84 15.09 0.95 3.19
N ARG A 85 14.50 -0.04 3.88
CA ARG A 85 14.01 -1.29 3.26
C ARG A 85 12.89 -0.99 2.25
N MET A 86 11.90 -0.20 2.64
CA MET A 86 10.83 0.19 1.73
C MET A 86 11.36 0.98 0.55
N LYS A 87 12.22 1.98 0.78
CA LYS A 87 12.84 2.74 -0.31
C LYS A 87 13.61 1.86 -1.28
N LYS A 88 14.30 0.81 -0.80
CA LYS A 88 14.96 -0.21 -1.64
C LYS A 88 13.95 -1.03 -2.45
N MET A 89 12.81 -1.43 -1.87
CA MET A 89 11.74 -2.12 -2.58
C MET A 89 11.10 -1.22 -3.65
N THR A 90 10.79 0.04 -3.33
CA THR A 90 10.21 1.01 -4.27
C THR A 90 11.19 1.35 -5.41
N MET A 91 12.50 1.41 -5.13
CA MET A 91 13.58 1.59 -6.13
C MET A 91 14.05 0.28 -6.80
N GLY A 92 13.29 -0.82 -6.68
CA GLY A 92 13.62 -2.18 -7.15
C GLY A 92 13.97 -2.39 -8.63
N SER A 93 14.23 -1.34 -9.41
CA SER A 93 14.98 -1.44 -10.67
C SER A 93 16.49 -1.68 -10.48
N VAL A 94 17.08 -1.46 -9.29
CA VAL A 94 18.55 -1.44 -9.17
C VAL A 94 19.19 -2.77 -8.72
N PHE A 95 18.47 -3.70 -8.08
CA PHE A 95 19.09 -4.97 -7.66
C PHE A 95 18.16 -6.19 -7.83
N ARG A 96 17.91 -6.58 -9.08
CA ARG A 96 17.75 -8.01 -9.44
C ARG A 96 19.09 -8.57 -9.90
N LYS A 97 20.08 -8.58 -9.02
CA LYS A 97 21.33 -9.33 -9.20
C LYS A 97 21.82 -9.73 -7.81
N ASP A 98 21.27 -10.82 -7.32
CA ASP A 98 22.02 -12.00 -6.87
C ASP A 98 21.01 -12.99 -6.26
N LEU A 99 20.60 -13.96 -7.07
CA LEU A 99 20.17 -15.28 -6.60
C LEU A 99 20.81 -16.32 -7.51
#